data_AF-A0A2R7KE58-F1
#
_entry.id   AF-A0A2R7KE58-F1
#
_cell.length_a   1.000
_cell.length_b   1.000
_cell.length_c   1.000
_cell.angle_alpha   90.00
_cell.angle_beta   90.00
_cell.angle_gamma   90.00
#
_symmetry.space_group_name_H-M   'P 1'
#
loop_
_entity.id
_entity.type
_entity.pdbx_description
1 polymer ?
#
loop_
_entity_poly.entity_id
_entity_poly.type
_entity_poly.pdbx_seq_one_letter_code
_entity_poly.pdbx_strand_id
1 'polypeptide(L)'
;SLAEGSFLYELAQVQAIYLFPVIFGFSILGCLLGTFLSKPTDMEVLKSFYANVRPWGWWKPVCNLLKAEDQTFEKNNDFWKDMLNCVIGIVWQSSMILLPIYFVIRDYPKAFMALAVFLVTMIILKFTWLDKVRRIED
;
A
#
# COMPACT_ATOMS: atom_id res chain seq x y z
N SER A 1 -8.26 36.86 -0.61
CA SER A 1 -7.23 37.43 0.28
C SER A 1 -7.21 36.62 1.56
N LEU A 2 -6.04 36.34 2.15
CA LEU A 2 -5.93 35.77 3.49
C LEU A 2 -6.11 36.87 4.56
N ALA A 3 -7.17 37.67 4.41
CA ALA A 3 -7.51 38.69 5.39
C ALA A 3 -8.28 38.03 6.54
N GLU A 4 -8.07 38.51 7.76
CA GLU A 4 -8.88 38.12 8.92
C GLU A 4 -10.37 38.34 8.61
N GLY A 5 -11.19 37.31 8.86
CA GLY A 5 -12.62 37.30 8.53
C GLY A 5 -12.97 36.81 7.12
N SER A 6 -11.99 36.37 6.32
CA SER A 6 -12.27 35.71 5.03
C SER A 6 -12.53 34.21 5.20
N PHE A 7 -13.41 33.65 4.37
CA PHE A 7 -13.71 32.20 4.36
C PHE A 7 -12.45 31.32 4.24
N LEU A 8 -11.46 31.75 3.44
CA LEU A 8 -10.20 31.03 3.28
C LEU A 8 -9.30 31.10 4.52
N TYR A 9 -9.37 32.19 5.29
CA TYR A 9 -8.65 32.33 6.55
C TYR A 9 -9.24 31.42 7.63
N GLU A 10 -10.57 31.36 7.74
CA GLU A 10 -11.25 30.47 8.68
C GLU A 10 -10.97 29.00 8.35
N LEU A 11 -11.03 28.61 7.07
CA LEU A 11 -10.65 27.27 6.65
C LEU A 11 -9.19 26.93 6.97
N ALA A 12 -8.26 27.88 6.85
CA ALA A 12 -6.84 27.64 7.15
C ALA A 12 -6.55 27.48 8.65
N GLN A 13 -7.39 28.05 9.52
CA GLN A 13 -7.27 27.98 10.98
C GLN A 13 -7.98 26.76 11.59
N VAL A 14 -8.88 26.10 10.85
CA VAL A 14 -9.57 24.89 11.29
C VAL A 14 -8.60 23.71 11.33
N GLN A 15 -8.60 22.95 12.43
CA GLN A 15 -7.82 21.71 12.51
C GLN A 15 -8.11 20.80 11.31
N ALA A 16 -7.04 20.31 10.68
CA ALA A 16 -7.10 19.48 9.47
C ALA A 16 -8.04 18.25 9.58
N ILE A 17 -8.29 17.74 10.79
CA ILE A 17 -9.22 16.63 11.05
C ILE A 17 -10.67 16.95 10.62
N TYR A 18 -11.10 18.20 10.72
CA TYR A 18 -12.44 18.62 10.29
C TYR A 18 -12.53 18.87 8.78
N LEU A 19 -11.41 19.21 8.13
CA LEU A 19 -11.31 19.34 6.69
C LEU A 19 -11.15 18.00 5.98
N PHE A 20 -10.69 16.97 6.69
CA PHE A 20 -10.40 15.66 6.13
C PHE A 20 -11.56 15.05 5.33
N PRO A 21 -12.82 15.01 5.81
CA PRO A 21 -13.92 14.44 5.03
C PRO A 21 -14.16 15.17 3.70
N VAL A 22 -14.00 16.50 3.70
CA VAL A 22 -14.19 17.33 2.50
C VAL A 22 -13.06 17.04 1.49
N ILE A 23 -11.81 17.07 1.94
CA ILE A 23 -10.64 16.77 1.09
C ILE A 23 -10.73 15.33 0.55
N PHE A 24 -11.16 14.38 1.38
CA PHE A 24 -11.33 12.99 1.00
C PHE A 24 -12.42 12.85 -0.08
N GLY A 25 -13.56 13.51 0.10
CA GLY A 25 -14.64 13.53 -0.90
C GLY A 25 -14.19 14.12 -2.24
N PHE A 26 -13.52 15.28 -2.23
CA PHE A 26 -12.99 15.89 -3.44
C PHE A 26 -11.89 15.04 -4.09
N SER A 27 -11.03 14.38 -3.31
CA SER A 27 -9.99 13.48 -3.82
C SER A 27 -10.59 12.25 -4.51
N ILE A 28 -11.64 11.66 -3.93
CA ILE A 28 -12.36 10.54 -4.55
C ILE A 28 -13.04 10.99 -5.84
N LEU A 29 -13.75 12.11 -5.81
CA LEU A 29 -14.40 12.63 -7.01
C LEU A 29 -13.38 12.92 -8.10
N GLY A 30 -12.26 13.57 -7.75
CA GLY A 30 -11.17 13.87 -8.68
C GLY A 30 -10.55 12.62 -9.28
N CYS A 31 -10.29 11.57 -8.49
CA CYS A 31 -9.70 10.33 -9.01
C CYS A 31 -10.69 9.56 -9.90
N LEU A 32 -11.96 9.45 -9.50
CA LEU A 32 -12.98 8.78 -10.30
C LEU A 32 -13.22 9.51 -11.62
N LEU A 33 -13.41 10.84 -11.58
CA LEU A 33 -13.58 11.65 -12.78
C LEU A 33 -12.34 11.56 -13.68
N GLY A 34 -11.14 11.65 -13.11
CA GLY A 34 -9.90 11.50 -13.84
C GLY A 34 -9.78 10.13 -14.53
N THR A 35 -10.14 9.04 -13.84
CA THR A 35 -10.13 7.69 -14.40
C THR A 35 -11.17 7.51 -15.51
N PHE A 36 -12.40 8.01 -15.34
CA PHE A 36 -13.47 7.83 -16.32
C PHE A 36 -13.36 8.76 -17.54
N LEU A 37 -12.77 9.96 -17.39
CA LEU A 37 -12.55 10.90 -18.49
C LEU A 37 -11.29 10.59 -19.30
N SER A 38 -10.39 9.78 -18.77
CA SER A 38 -9.18 9.35 -19.47
C SER A 38 -9.48 8.19 -20.42
N LYS A 39 -8.73 8.11 -21.52
CA LYS A 39 -8.84 6.97 -22.44
C LYS A 39 -8.42 5.67 -21.73
N PRO A 40 -9.11 4.54 -21.97
CA PRO A 40 -8.68 3.24 -21.48
C PRO A 40 -7.25 2.93 -21.95
N THR A 41 -6.46 2.32 -21.06
CA THR A 41 -5.11 1.84 -21.39
C THR A 41 -5.15 0.81 -22.51
N ASP A 42 -4.15 0.84 -23.39
CA ASP A 42 -4.00 -0.13 -24.48
C ASP A 42 -3.91 -1.58 -23.93
N MET A 43 -4.52 -2.52 -24.64
CA MET A 43 -4.59 -3.91 -24.24
C MET A 43 -3.22 -4.61 -24.26
N GLU A 44 -2.32 -4.27 -25.17
CA GLU A 44 -0.97 -4.85 -25.22
C GLU A 44 -0.14 -4.43 -24.01
N VAL A 45 -0.26 -3.16 -23.61
CA VAL A 45 0.36 -2.65 -22.38
C VAL A 45 -0.23 -3.36 -21.17
N LEU A 46 -1.55 -3.57 -21.14
CA LEU A 46 -2.22 -4.26 -20.03
C LEU A 46 -1.80 -5.73 -19.93
N LYS A 47 -1.68 -6.43 -21.06
CA LYS A 47 -1.21 -7.81 -21.15
C LYS A 47 0.23 -7.95 -20.65
N SER A 48 1.14 -7.10 -21.16
CA SER A 48 2.53 -7.10 -20.72
C SER A 48 2.69 -6.74 -19.24
N PHE A 49 1.93 -5.78 -18.73
CA PHE A 49 1.89 -5.45 -17.30
C PHE A 49 1.44 -6.66 -16.46
N TYR A 50 0.31 -7.29 -16.84
CA TYR A 50 -0.23 -8.41 -16.09
C TYR A 50 0.68 -9.64 -16.13
N ALA A 51 1.35 -9.91 -17.25
CA ALA A 51 2.30 -11.02 -17.38
C ALA A 51 3.52 -10.85 -16.46
N ASN A 52 4.01 -9.62 -16.31
CA ASN A 52 5.17 -9.30 -15.47
C ASN A 52 4.82 -9.24 -13.98
N VAL A 53 3.79 -8.46 -13.60
CA VAL A 53 3.48 -8.17 -12.18
C VAL A 53 2.62 -9.26 -11.54
N ARG A 54 1.86 -10.01 -12.34
CA ARG A 54 0.92 -11.06 -11.91
C ARG A 54 0.06 -10.64 -10.70
N PRO A 55 -0.66 -9.50 -10.81
CA PRO A 55 -1.45 -8.96 -9.71
C PRO A 55 -2.59 -9.90 -9.33
N TRP A 56 -2.85 -10.00 -8.02
CA TRP A 56 -4.01 -10.71 -7.49
C TRP A 56 -5.30 -9.89 -7.64
N GLY A 57 -6.46 -10.56 -7.57
CA GLY A 57 -7.78 -9.90 -7.56
C GLY A 57 -8.64 -10.12 -8.81
N TRP A 58 -9.30 -9.05 -9.26
CA TRP A 58 -10.36 -9.06 -10.28
C TRP A 58 -9.86 -8.87 -11.72
N TRP A 59 -8.76 -9.53 -12.08
CA TRP A 59 -8.15 -9.46 -13.42
C TRP A 59 -8.59 -10.57 -14.38
N LYS A 60 -9.75 -11.19 -14.14
CA LYS A 60 -10.30 -12.29 -14.95
C LYS A 60 -10.28 -12.03 -16.47
N PRO A 61 -10.73 -10.86 -17.00
CA PRO A 61 -10.78 -10.66 -18.45
C PRO A 61 -9.39 -10.67 -19.10
N VAL A 62 -8.41 -9.98 -18.52
CA VAL A 62 -7.02 -9.93 -19.03
C VAL A 62 -6.35 -11.31 -18.91
N CYS A 63 -6.56 -12.00 -17.79
CA CYS A 63 -6.02 -13.34 -17.58
C CYS A 63 -6.57 -14.36 -18.59
N ASN A 64 -7.85 -14.26 -18.95
CA ASN A 64 -8.47 -15.14 -19.95
C ASN A 64 -7.92 -14.88 -21.36
N LEU A 65 -7.70 -13.61 -21.71
CA LEU A 65 -7.06 -13.24 -22.98
C LEU A 65 -5.65 -13.81 -23.08
N LEU A 66 -4.85 -13.67 -22.02
CA LEU A 66 -3.50 -14.23 -21.96
C LEU A 66 -3.50 -15.77 -22.00
N LYS A 67 -4.45 -16.43 -21.33
CA LYS A 67 -4.59 -17.89 -21.39
C LYS A 67 -5.00 -18.42 -22.76
N ALA A 68 -5.72 -17.61 -23.54
CA ALA A 68 -6.08 -17.95 -24.91
C ALA A 68 -4.85 -17.88 -25.84
N GLU A 69 -3.91 -16.97 -25.55
CA GLU A 69 -2.64 -16.81 -26.28
C GLU A 69 -1.57 -17.80 -25.80
N ASP A 70 -1.52 -18.09 -24.51
CA ASP A 70 -0.57 -19.01 -23.85
C ASP A 70 -1.26 -19.87 -22.80
N GLN A 71 -1.47 -21.15 -23.12
CA GLN A 71 -2.14 -22.12 -22.24
C GLN A 71 -1.34 -22.47 -20.97
N THR A 72 -0.04 -22.16 -20.92
CA THR A 72 0.79 -22.42 -19.74
C THR A 72 0.67 -21.32 -18.68
N PHE A 73 -0.02 -20.22 -19.00
CA PHE A 73 -0.13 -19.07 -18.10
C PHE A 73 -1.02 -19.37 -16.88
N GLU A 74 -0.41 -19.46 -15.70
CA GLU A 74 -1.12 -19.64 -14.44
C GLU A 74 -1.43 -18.33 -13.72
N LYS A 75 -2.61 -18.26 -13.09
CA LYS A 75 -3.01 -17.12 -12.27
C LYS A 75 -2.27 -17.17 -10.92
N ASN A 76 -1.79 -16.02 -10.45
CA ASN A 76 -1.26 -15.89 -9.10
C ASN A 76 -2.38 -16.08 -8.05
N ASN A 77 -2.21 -17.09 -7.19
CA ASN A 77 -3.12 -17.42 -6.09
C ASN A 77 -2.52 -17.11 -4.69
N ASP A 78 -1.36 -16.46 -4.63
CA ASP A 78 -0.64 -16.18 -3.37
C ASP A 78 -1.19 -14.99 -2.57
N PHE A 79 -2.41 -14.52 -2.87
CA PHE A 79 -3.08 -13.39 -2.19
C PHE A 79 -2.94 -13.42 -0.67
N TRP A 80 -3.18 -14.58 -0.05
CA TRP A 80 -3.11 -14.73 1.40
C TRP A 80 -1.70 -14.53 1.95
N LYS A 81 -0.69 -15.02 1.24
CA LYS A 81 0.72 -14.86 1.66
C LYS A 81 1.15 -13.41 1.52
N ASP A 82 0.77 -12.76 0.42
CA ASP A 82 1.10 -11.37 0.16
C ASP A 82 0.43 -10.44 1.19
N MET A 83 -0.84 -10.68 1.50
CA MET A 83 -1.56 -9.91 2.52
C MET A 83 -0.99 -10.11 3.93
N LEU A 84 -0.63 -11.35 4.29
CA LEU A 84 0.01 -11.64 5.58
C LEU A 84 1.36 -10.93 5.69
N ASN A 85 2.18 -10.94 4.64
CA ASN A 85 3.43 -10.20 4.57
C ASN A 85 3.20 -8.69 4.73
N CYS A 86 2.16 -8.12 4.09
CA CYS A 86 1.79 -6.73 4.29
C CYS A 86 1.44 -6.40 5.74
N VAL A 87 0.62 -7.23 6.41
CA VAL A 87 0.23 -7.03 7.81
C VAL A 87 1.46 -7.07 8.73
N ILE A 88 2.34 -8.06 8.54
CA ILE A 88 3.60 -8.15 9.30
C ILE A 88 4.47 -6.93 9.03
N GLY A 89 4.52 -6.44 7.79
CA GLY A 89 5.19 -5.20 7.41
C GLY A 89 4.66 -3.97 8.14
N ILE A 90 3.34 -3.85 8.33
CA ILE A 90 2.72 -2.76 9.10
C ILE A 90 3.16 -2.83 10.56
N VAL A 91 3.15 -4.02 11.18
CA VAL A 91 3.59 -4.20 12.56
C VAL A 91 5.08 -3.89 12.70
N TRP A 92 5.90 -4.33 11.75
CA TRP A 92 7.33 -4.05 11.69
C TRP A 92 7.60 -2.53 11.61
N GLN A 93 6.99 -1.82 10.66
CA GLN A 93 7.11 -0.37 10.52
C GLN A 93 6.62 0.38 11.77
N SER A 94 5.49 -0.04 12.33
CA SER A 94 4.94 0.58 13.54
C SER A 94 5.90 0.41 14.74
N SER A 95 6.49 -0.78 14.90
CA SER A 95 7.47 -1.04 15.96
C SER A 95 8.74 -0.19 15.81
N MET A 96 9.18 0.06 14.58
CA MET A 96 10.32 0.93 14.27
C MET A 96 10.07 2.37 14.71
N ILE A 97 8.85 2.89 14.53
CA ILE A 97 8.47 4.25 14.97
C ILE A 97 8.35 4.34 16.50
N LEU A 98 7.83 3.30 17.15
CA LEU A 98 7.64 3.28 18.61
C LEU A 98 8.96 3.23 19.40
N LEU A 99 10.01 2.61 18.83
CA LEU A 99 11.32 2.48 19.47
C LEU A 99 11.94 3.82 19.93
N PRO A 100 12.15 4.82 19.05
CA PRO A 100 12.70 6.11 19.46
C PRO A 100 11.78 6.84 20.45
N ILE A 101 10.45 6.68 20.33
CA ILE A 101 9.49 7.28 21.25
C ILE A 101 9.69 6.71 22.66
N TYR A 102 9.73 5.39 22.80
CA TYR A 102 9.95 4.73 24.11
C TYR A 102 11.32 5.06 24.71
N PHE A 103 12.35 5.20 23.86
CA PHE A 103 13.68 5.61 24.31
C PHE A 103 13.69 7.03 24.86
N VAL A 104 13.01 7.98 24.18
CA VAL A 104 12.92 9.38 24.61
C VAL A 104 12.17 9.53 25.94
N ILE A 105 11.05 8.81 26.11
CA ILE A 105 10.29 8.84 27.39
C ILE A 105 10.95 8.01 28.50
N ARG A 106 12.10 7.37 28.22
CA ARG A 106 12.87 6.50 29.14
C ARG A 106 12.11 5.28 29.66
N ASP A 107 11.13 4.79 28.90
CA ASP A 107 10.37 3.57 29.22
C ASP A 107 11.09 2.34 28.62
N TYR A 108 12.20 1.96 29.24
CA TYR A 108 13.07 0.89 28.75
C TYR A 108 12.37 -0.47 28.59
N PRO A 109 11.49 -0.93 29.51
CA PRO A 109 10.77 -2.19 29.32
C PRO A 109 9.96 -2.21 28.02
N LYS A 110 9.22 -1.13 27.71
CA LYS A 110 8.45 -1.03 26.46
C LYS A 110 9.35 -0.89 25.23
N ALA A 111 10.48 -0.20 25.35
CA ALA A 111 11.47 -0.12 24.28
C ALA A 111 12.01 -1.51 23.91
N PHE A 112 12.35 -2.36 24.91
CA PHE A 112 12.81 -3.72 24.66
C PHE A 112 11.73 -4.61 24.03
N MET A 113 10.46 -4.47 24.46
CA MET A 113 9.36 -5.18 23.81
C MET A 113 9.18 -4.75 22.34
N ALA A 114 9.23 -3.44 22.05
CA ALA A 114 9.17 -2.94 20.69
C ALA A 114 10.35 -3.45 19.84
N LEU A 115 11.55 -3.53 20.43
CA LEU A 115 12.74 -4.07 19.76
C LEU A 115 12.58 -5.56 19.45
N ALA A 116 12.05 -6.34 20.39
CA ALA A 116 11.79 -7.75 20.18
C ALA A 116 10.77 -7.97 19.06
N VAL A 117 9.66 -7.22 19.06
CA VAL A 117 8.65 -7.26 17.99
C VAL A 117 9.26 -6.88 16.64
N PHE A 118 10.07 -5.82 16.60
CA PHE A 118 10.79 -5.40 15.40
C PHE A 118 11.68 -6.51 14.85
N LEU A 119 12.52 -7.13 15.70
CA LEU A 119 13.44 -8.18 15.26
C LEU A 119 12.69 -9.45 14.81
N VAL A 120 11.66 -9.87 15.55
CA VAL A 120 10.85 -11.05 15.20
C VAL A 120 10.16 -10.84 13.85
N THR A 121 9.47 -9.72 13.67
CA THR A 121 8.77 -9.42 12.41
C THR A 121 9.75 -9.24 11.25
N MET A 122 10.94 -8.68 11.49
CA MET A 122 12.02 -8.58 10.49
C MET A 122 12.50 -9.97 10.04
N ILE A 123 12.70 -10.90 10.97
CA ILE A 123 13.10 -12.28 10.64
C ILE A 123 12.00 -12.98 9.85
N ILE A 124 10.74 -12.84 10.25
CA ILE A 124 9.61 -13.45 9.53
C ILE A 124 9.57 -12.90 8.09
N LEU A 125 9.65 -11.59 7.90
CA LEU A 125 9.65 -10.96 6.56
C LEU A 125 10.86 -11.36 5.71
N LYS A 126 12.03 -11.56 6.34
CA LYS A 126 13.20 -12.07 5.64
C LYS A 126 12.91 -13.40 4.94
N PHE A 127 12.32 -14.36 5.65
CA PHE A 127 12.03 -15.68 5.09
C PHE A 127 10.79 -15.71 4.19
N THR A 128 9.74 -15.00 4.58
CA THR A 128 8.43 -15.04 3.88
C THR A 128 8.36 -14.16 2.64
N TRP A 129 9.15 -13.08 2.60
CA TRP A 129 9.15 -12.12 1.51
C TRP A 129 10.52 -12.00 0.84
N LEU A 130 11.57 -11.59 1.57
CA LEU A 130 12.87 -11.26 0.94
C LEU A 130 13.51 -12.46 0.24
N ASP A 131 13.52 -13.64 0.88
CA ASP A 131 14.08 -14.85 0.28
C ASP A 131 13.25 -15.34 -0.90
N LYS A 132 11.93 -15.10 -0.90
CA LYS A 132 11.06 -15.44 -2.03
C LYS A 132 11.34 -14.52 -3.23
N VAL A 133 11.50 -13.22 -2.99
CA VAL A 133 11.83 -12.24 -4.04
C VAL A 133 13.19 -12.56 -4.67
N ARG A 134 14.21 -12.85 -3.86
CA ARG A 134 15.55 -13.20 -4.37
C ARG A 134 15.55 -14.43 -5.28
N ARG A 135 14.70 -15.43 -5.02
CA ARG A 135 14.59 -16.62 -5.88
C ARG A 135 13.90 -16.37 -7.22
N ILE A 136 13.29 -15.20 -7.43
CA ILE A 136 12.61 -14.85 -8.69
C ILE A 136 13.56 -14.14 -9.66
N GLU A 137 14.64 -13.54 -9.14
CA GLU A 137 15.68 -12.86 -9.95
C GLU A 137 16.70 -13.83 -10.58
N ASP A 138 16.71 -15.10 -10.18
CA ASP A 138 17.53 -16.19 -10.75
C ASP A 138 16.70 -17.07 -11.71
#